data_AF-A0A1Q9S0H9-F1
#
_entry.id   AF-A0A1Q9S0H9-F1
#
_cell.length_a   1.000
_cell.length_b   1.000
_cell.length_c   1.000
_cell.angle_alpha   90.00
_cell.angle_beta   90.00
_cell.angle_gamma   90.00
#
_symmetry.space_group_name_H-M   'P 1'
#
loop_
_entity.id
_entity.type
_entity.pdbx_description
1 polymer ?
#
loop_
_entity_poly.entity_id
_entity_poly.type
_entity_poly.pdbx_seq_one_letter_code
_entity_poly.pdbx_strand_id
1 'polypeptide(L)'
;MQLWDVPAGRMLLDLSIEVIGPSSIAAAGDRLAVHTKWDTVEIWDLAAGEQLVADLPLADVVSFRGFTADGHLVAVRDRSFDDARIVLYSIDERAEIATLRPSGVGYALVDPTAVRLSGEYGLMPSAVSTDVEHWREQVCRFTPSTPSAAALAAFPPGVDGAAACP
;
A
#
# COMPACT_ATOMS: atom_id res chain seq x y z
N MET A 1 -16.55 -12.14 -9.03
CA MET A 1 -15.27 -11.67 -9.60
C MET A 1 -14.56 -12.84 -10.24
N GLN A 2 -13.95 -12.68 -11.42
CA GLN A 2 -13.33 -13.81 -12.12
C GLN A 2 -11.80 -13.66 -12.17
N LEU A 3 -11.10 -14.78 -11.99
CA LEU A 3 -9.66 -14.88 -12.23
C LEU A 3 -9.42 -15.56 -13.59
N TRP A 4 -8.53 -14.99 -14.39
CA TRP A 4 -8.29 -15.43 -15.76
C TRP A 4 -6.80 -15.71 -16.01
N ASP A 5 -6.53 -16.76 -16.77
CA ASP A 5 -5.27 -17.01 -17.44
C ASP A 5 -5.29 -16.23 -18.76
N VAL A 6 -4.62 -15.07 -18.77
CA VAL A 6 -4.65 -14.14 -19.91
C VAL A 6 -4.00 -14.75 -21.16
N PRO A 7 -2.79 -15.36 -21.10
CA PRO A 7 -2.20 -16.00 -22.27
C PRO A 7 -3.04 -17.11 -22.88
N ALA A 8 -3.69 -17.95 -22.04
CA ALA A 8 -4.52 -19.04 -22.52
C ALA A 8 -5.97 -18.63 -22.82
N GLY A 9 -6.38 -17.42 -22.44
CA GLY A 9 -7.72 -16.89 -22.65
C GLY A 9 -8.82 -17.67 -21.92
N ARG A 10 -8.50 -18.29 -20.78
CA ARG A 10 -9.46 -19.13 -20.02
C ARG A 10 -9.65 -18.63 -18.60
N MET A 11 -10.89 -18.76 -18.12
CA MET A 11 -11.20 -18.50 -16.72
C MET A 11 -10.59 -19.60 -15.84
N LEU A 12 -9.89 -19.20 -14.79
CA LEU A 12 -9.31 -20.08 -13.78
C LEU A 12 -10.28 -20.30 -12.62
N LEU A 13 -10.85 -19.22 -12.10
CA LEU A 13 -11.78 -19.24 -10.96
C LEU A 13 -12.91 -18.23 -11.15
N ASP A 14 -14.07 -18.58 -10.64
CA ASP A 14 -15.19 -17.66 -10.44
C ASP A 14 -15.42 -17.50 -8.94
N LEU A 15 -14.99 -16.37 -8.40
CA LEU A 15 -15.11 -16.04 -6.99
C LEU A 15 -16.46 -15.36 -6.77
N SER A 16 -17.28 -15.90 -5.87
CA SER A 16 -18.61 -15.37 -5.50
C SER A 16 -18.50 -14.12 -4.61
N ILE A 17 -17.81 -13.10 -5.12
CA ILE A 17 -17.48 -11.84 -4.44
C ILE A 17 -18.31 -10.71 -5.05
N GLU A 18 -19.04 -10.00 -4.20
CA GLU A 18 -19.75 -8.77 -4.54
C GLU A 18 -18.80 -7.57 -4.35
N VAL A 19 -18.29 -7.02 -5.44
CA VAL A 19 -17.36 -5.89 -5.41
C VAL A 19 -18.12 -4.58 -5.58
N ILE A 20 -17.98 -3.65 -4.63
CA ILE A 20 -18.64 -2.34 -4.67
C ILE A 20 -17.95 -1.38 -5.66
N GLY A 21 -16.65 -1.54 -5.85
CA GLY A 21 -15.86 -0.75 -6.80
C GLY A 21 -14.39 -1.21 -6.87
N PRO A 22 -13.62 -0.71 -7.86
CA PRO A 22 -12.23 -1.12 -8.05
C PRO A 22 -11.31 -0.76 -6.87
N SER A 23 -11.65 0.26 -6.09
CA SER A 23 -10.92 0.66 -4.88
C SER A 23 -11.19 -0.23 -3.66
N SER A 24 -12.16 -1.13 -3.75
CA SER A 24 -12.56 -2.03 -2.68
C SER A 24 -11.80 -3.36 -2.68
N ILE A 25 -10.84 -3.55 -3.59
CA ILE A 25 -10.06 -4.79 -3.70
C ILE A 25 -8.56 -4.53 -3.64
N ALA A 26 -7.83 -5.44 -3.03
CA ALA A 26 -6.37 -5.51 -3.09
C ALA A 26 -5.95 -6.97 -3.24
N ALA A 27 -4.98 -7.25 -4.10
CA ALA A 27 -4.47 -8.60 -4.31
C ALA A 27 -2.94 -8.60 -4.31
N ALA A 28 -2.34 -9.65 -3.75
CA ALA A 28 -0.92 -9.92 -3.85
C ALA A 28 -0.68 -11.43 -3.74
N GLY A 29 0.05 -11.99 -4.72
CA GLY A 29 0.27 -13.43 -4.80
C GLY A 29 -1.04 -14.20 -4.86
N ASP A 30 -1.24 -15.09 -3.88
CA ASP A 30 -2.44 -15.93 -3.70
C ASP A 30 -3.47 -15.31 -2.74
N ARG A 31 -3.27 -14.08 -2.27
CA ARG A 31 -4.19 -13.39 -1.35
C ARG A 31 -4.98 -12.31 -2.05
N LEU A 32 -6.26 -12.22 -1.70
CA LEU A 32 -7.16 -11.14 -2.08
C LEU A 32 -7.90 -10.61 -0.85
N ALA A 33 -7.89 -9.30 -0.65
CA ALA A 33 -8.72 -8.58 0.29
C ALA A 33 -9.86 -7.86 -0.44
N VAL A 34 -11.07 -7.94 0.10
CA VAL A 34 -12.27 -7.30 -0.44
C VAL A 34 -13.00 -6.55 0.66
N HIS A 35 -13.26 -5.26 0.44
CA HIS A 35 -14.08 -4.44 1.31
C HIS A 35 -15.55 -4.65 0.95
N THR A 36 -16.32 -5.11 1.92
CA THR A 36 -17.74 -5.44 1.75
C THR A 36 -18.63 -4.23 2.00
N LYS A 37 -19.91 -4.36 1.66
CA LYS A 37 -20.90 -3.30 1.88
C LYS A 37 -21.34 -3.16 3.34
N TRP A 38 -20.81 -4.01 4.21
CA TRP A 38 -21.10 -4.04 5.63
C TRP A 38 -19.94 -3.52 6.48
N ASP A 39 -19.03 -2.74 5.88
CA ASP A 39 -17.82 -2.20 6.51
C ASP A 39 -16.90 -3.28 7.11
N THR A 40 -16.89 -4.47 6.48
CA THR A 40 -15.99 -5.59 6.81
C THR A 40 -15.06 -5.87 5.66
N VAL A 41 -13.98 -6.59 5.95
CA VAL A 41 -13.03 -7.06 4.93
C VAL A 41 -13.07 -8.58 4.88
N GLU A 42 -13.29 -9.12 3.69
CA GLU A 42 -13.13 -10.53 3.39
C GLU A 42 -11.71 -10.80 2.91
N ILE A 43 -11.13 -11.92 3.32
CA ILE A 43 -9.84 -12.40 2.82
C ILE A 43 -10.04 -13.73 2.12
N TRP A 44 -9.50 -13.82 0.90
CA TRP A 44 -9.63 -14.95 0.01
C TRP A 44 -8.27 -15.53 -0.36
N ASP A 45 -8.22 -16.85 -0.48
CA ASP A 45 -7.16 -17.61 -1.10
C ASP A 45 -7.49 -17.82 -2.58
N LEU A 46 -6.73 -17.18 -3.46
CA LEU A 46 -6.89 -17.25 -4.91
C LEU A 46 -6.36 -18.55 -5.50
N ALA A 47 -5.52 -19.31 -4.80
CA ALA A 47 -5.05 -20.60 -5.29
C ALA A 47 -6.11 -21.69 -5.07
N ALA A 48 -6.76 -21.66 -3.90
CA ALA A 48 -7.85 -22.58 -3.56
C ALA A 48 -9.23 -22.10 -4.04
N GLY A 49 -9.41 -20.79 -4.27
CA GLY A 49 -10.71 -20.19 -4.54
C GLY A 49 -11.61 -20.15 -3.30
N GLU A 50 -11.01 -20.11 -2.11
CA GLU A 50 -11.71 -20.22 -0.84
C GLU A 50 -11.63 -18.93 -0.02
N GLN A 51 -12.67 -18.66 0.77
CA GLN A 51 -12.70 -17.55 1.71
C GLN A 51 -12.03 -17.96 3.03
N LEU A 52 -10.91 -17.33 3.37
CA LEU A 52 -10.14 -17.59 4.59
C LEU A 52 -10.70 -16.83 5.78
N VAL A 53 -11.15 -15.59 5.55
CA VAL A 53 -11.75 -14.73 6.57
C VAL A 53 -13.02 -14.13 6.01
N ALA A 54 -14.14 -14.39 6.68
CA ALA A 54 -15.44 -13.86 6.28
C ALA A 54 -15.65 -12.42 6.70
N ASP A 55 -15.32 -12.07 7.95
CA ASP A 55 -15.53 -10.73 8.46
C ASP A 55 -14.35 -10.28 9.32
N LEU A 56 -13.45 -9.53 8.71
CA LEU A 56 -12.39 -8.82 9.41
C LEU A 56 -12.87 -7.38 9.68
N PRO A 57 -13.04 -6.99 10.95
CA PRO A 57 -13.52 -5.65 11.27
C PRO A 57 -12.43 -4.62 10.96
N LEU A 58 -12.65 -3.84 9.91
CA LEU A 58 -11.78 -2.74 9.50
C LEU A 58 -12.66 -1.52 9.17
N ALA A 59 -13.08 -0.82 10.22
CA ALA A 59 -14.03 0.29 10.10
C ALA A 59 -13.45 1.49 9.32
N ASP A 60 -14.31 2.35 8.80
CA ASP A 60 -13.94 3.61 8.13
C ASP A 60 -13.04 3.43 6.90
N VAL A 61 -12.96 2.23 6.29
CA VAL A 61 -12.15 1.99 5.09
C VAL A 61 -12.82 2.61 3.88
N VAL A 62 -12.08 3.49 3.20
CA VAL A 62 -12.53 4.11 1.94
C VAL A 62 -11.97 3.37 0.73
N SER A 63 -10.71 2.95 0.83
CA SER A 63 -10.05 2.26 -0.28
C SER A 63 -8.87 1.43 0.18
N PHE A 64 -8.59 0.35 -0.54
CA PHE A 64 -7.32 -0.35 -0.43
C PHE A 64 -6.30 0.21 -1.41
N ARG A 65 -5.02 0.09 -1.02
CA ARG A 65 -3.90 0.47 -1.87
C ARG A 65 -3.09 -0.72 -2.36
N GLY A 66 -3.25 -1.89 -1.74
CA GLY A 66 -2.52 -3.10 -2.07
C GLY A 66 -2.00 -3.79 -0.81
N PHE A 67 -1.11 -4.77 -1.01
CA PHE A 67 -0.34 -5.38 0.06
C PHE A 67 1.12 -4.90 0.00
N THR A 68 1.76 -4.83 1.17
CA THR A 68 3.22 -4.70 1.25
C THR A 68 3.91 -6.01 0.88
N ALA A 69 5.23 -5.98 0.64
CA ALA A 69 6.02 -7.19 0.37
C ALA A 69 5.91 -8.24 1.48
N ASP A 70 5.77 -7.80 2.73
CA ASP A 70 5.59 -8.65 3.91
C ASP A 70 4.14 -9.17 4.07
N GLY A 71 3.25 -8.89 3.12
CA GLY A 71 1.86 -9.39 3.14
C GLY A 71 0.88 -8.58 3.98
N HIS A 72 1.26 -7.37 4.42
CA HIS A 72 0.36 -6.50 5.18
C HIS A 72 -0.58 -5.73 4.25
N LEU A 73 -1.87 -5.71 4.59
CA LEU A 73 -2.87 -4.96 3.82
C LEU A 73 -2.71 -3.46 4.10
N VAL A 74 -2.66 -2.65 3.05
CA VAL A 74 -2.62 -1.19 3.13
C VAL A 74 -4.00 -0.64 2.79
N ALA A 75 -4.63 0.04 3.76
CA ALA A 75 -5.93 0.66 3.61
C ALA A 75 -5.86 2.16 3.88
N VAL A 76 -6.66 2.93 3.15
CA VAL A 76 -6.99 4.31 3.51
C VAL A 76 -8.28 4.30 4.30
N ARG A 77 -8.20 4.84 5.51
CA ARG A 77 -9.35 5.09 6.36
C ARG A 77 -9.64 6.57 6.40
N ASP A 78 -10.91 6.90 6.37
CA ASP A 78 -11.37 8.28 6.49
C ASP A 78 -12.59 8.30 7.39
N ARG A 79 -12.39 8.80 8.62
CA ARG A 79 -13.47 8.97 9.58
C ARG A 79 -14.15 10.34 9.43
N SER A 80 -13.40 11.31 8.90
CA SER A 80 -13.79 12.68 8.58
C SER A 80 -12.83 13.19 7.51
N PHE A 81 -13.35 13.94 6.52
CA PHE A 81 -12.61 14.38 5.32
C PHE A 81 -11.22 15.03 5.55
N ASP A 82 -10.90 15.42 6.78
CA ASP A 82 -9.65 16.02 7.24
C ASP A 82 -8.72 15.09 8.05
N ASP A 83 -9.13 13.85 8.32
CA ASP A 83 -8.41 12.85 9.13
C ASP A 83 -8.25 11.55 8.33
N ALA A 84 -7.79 11.70 7.09
CA ALA A 84 -7.41 10.57 6.26
C ALA A 84 -6.16 9.90 6.85
N ARG A 85 -6.28 8.59 7.10
CA ARG A 85 -5.23 7.76 7.68
C ARG A 85 -4.87 6.64 6.73
N ILE A 86 -3.59 6.31 6.65
CA ILE A 86 -3.15 5.11 5.96
C ILE A 86 -2.79 4.09 7.02
N VAL A 87 -3.48 2.96 6.99
CA VAL A 87 -3.35 1.89 7.95
C VAL A 87 -2.71 0.70 7.28
N LEU A 88 -1.68 0.16 7.95
CA LEU A 88 -1.11 -1.13 7.62
C LEU A 88 -1.69 -2.14 8.60
N TYR A 89 -2.22 -3.23 8.06
CA TYR A 89 -2.92 -4.24 8.84
C TYR A 89 -2.36 -5.63 8.56
N SER A 90 -2.05 -6.36 9.63
CA SER A 90 -1.67 -7.77 9.58
C SER A 90 -2.91 -8.64 9.56
N ILE A 91 -3.08 -9.37 8.46
CA ILE A 91 -4.19 -10.31 8.28
C ILE A 91 -4.04 -11.50 9.24
N ASP A 92 -2.81 -12.01 9.39
CA ASP A 92 -2.53 -13.19 10.22
C ASP A 92 -2.71 -12.87 11.71
N GLU A 93 -2.22 -11.72 12.17
CA GLU A 93 -2.37 -11.28 13.56
C GLU A 93 -3.73 -10.62 13.84
N ARG A 94 -4.49 -10.30 12.79
CA ARG A 94 -5.74 -9.54 12.84
C ARG A 94 -5.59 -8.26 13.64
N ALA A 95 -4.52 -7.52 13.35
CA ALA A 95 -4.14 -6.33 14.08
C ALA A 95 -3.64 -5.23 13.16
N GLU A 96 -3.95 -3.99 13.53
CA GLU A 96 -3.30 -2.81 12.97
C GLU A 96 -1.86 -2.76 13.47
N ILE A 97 -0.91 -2.77 12.54
CA ILE A 97 0.53 -2.74 12.88
C ILE A 97 1.10 -1.32 12.86
N ALA A 98 0.53 -0.45 12.02
CA ALA A 98 0.95 0.94 11.89
C ALA A 98 -0.14 1.82 11.31
N THR A 99 -0.16 3.08 11.73
CA THR A 99 -0.99 4.13 11.16
C THR A 99 -0.15 5.35 10.81
N LEU A 100 -0.26 5.80 9.57
CA LEU A 100 0.28 7.06 9.08
C LEU A 100 -0.83 8.10 9.04
N ARG A 101 -0.51 9.31 9.52
CA ARG A 101 -1.42 10.47 9.53
C ARG A 101 -0.82 11.61 8.70
N PRO A 102 -0.82 11.51 7.37
CA PRO A 102 -0.37 12.62 6.54
C PRO A 102 -1.36 13.78 6.69
N SER A 103 -0.87 15.02 6.55
CA SER A 103 -1.69 16.23 6.60
C SER A 103 -2.64 16.42 5.41
N GLY A 104 -2.80 15.39 4.57
CA GLY A 104 -3.65 15.31 3.39
C GLY A 104 -3.27 14.08 2.55
N VAL A 105 -4.25 13.24 2.18
CA VAL A 105 -4.03 12.07 1.29
C VAL A 105 -4.67 12.37 -0.06
N GLY A 106 -3.85 12.63 -1.09
CA GLY A 106 -4.34 12.72 -2.47
C GLY A 106 -4.47 11.33 -3.08
N TYR A 107 -3.33 10.65 -3.27
CA TYR A 107 -3.28 9.25 -3.71
C TYR A 107 -2.19 8.50 -2.95
N ALA A 108 -2.42 7.23 -2.66
CA ALA A 108 -1.38 6.34 -2.13
C ALA A 108 -1.22 5.17 -3.10
N LEU A 109 -0.02 4.97 -3.60
CA LEU A 109 0.33 3.87 -4.49
C LEU A 109 1.17 2.89 -3.67
N VAL A 110 0.77 1.63 -3.65
CA VAL A 110 1.58 0.57 -3.06
C VAL A 110 2.11 -0.27 -4.21
N ASP A 111 3.41 -0.44 -4.26
CA ASP A 111 4.07 -1.42 -5.09
C ASP A 111 4.93 -2.34 -4.19
N PRO A 112 5.48 -3.44 -4.73
CA PRO A 112 6.24 -4.40 -3.93
C PRO A 112 7.50 -3.83 -3.25
N THR A 113 7.97 -2.63 -3.64
CA THR A 113 9.22 -2.04 -3.13
C THR A 113 9.04 -0.67 -2.49
N ALA A 114 7.84 -0.08 -2.54
CA ALA A 114 7.54 1.18 -1.90
C ALA A 114 6.03 1.42 -1.71
N VAL A 115 5.69 2.10 -0.62
CA VAL A 115 4.43 2.85 -0.50
C VAL A 115 4.72 4.30 -0.87
N ARG A 116 4.28 4.74 -2.04
CA ARG A 116 4.38 6.13 -2.48
C ARG A 116 3.12 6.88 -2.09
N LEU A 117 3.26 7.89 -1.25
CA LEU A 117 2.16 8.76 -0.85
C LEU A 117 2.28 10.09 -1.60
N SER A 118 1.22 10.49 -2.29
CA SER A 118 1.07 11.85 -2.79
C SER A 118 0.00 12.58 -1.99
N GLY A 119 0.34 13.77 -1.50
CA GLY A 119 -0.63 14.70 -0.91
C GLY A 119 -1.53 15.32 -1.98
N GLU A 120 -2.67 15.84 -1.55
CA GLU A 120 -3.50 16.71 -2.40
C GLU A 120 -2.76 18.06 -2.61
N TYR A 121 -2.95 18.70 -3.77
CA TYR A 121 -2.36 20.00 -4.15
C TYR A 121 -0.84 20.06 -4.44
N GLY A 122 -0.19 18.93 -4.70
CA GLY A 122 1.17 18.95 -5.28
C GLY A 122 2.30 19.35 -4.34
N LEU A 123 2.09 19.24 -3.01
CA LEU A 123 3.18 19.37 -2.05
C LEU A 123 3.78 17.98 -1.73
N MET A 124 4.90 17.75 -2.41
CA MET A 124 5.99 16.76 -2.28
C MET A 124 5.64 15.32 -1.84
N PRO A 125 5.74 14.32 -2.75
CA PRO A 125 5.76 12.90 -2.39
C PRO A 125 7.13 12.48 -1.84
N SER A 126 7.18 11.75 -0.73
CA SER A 126 8.35 10.95 -0.35
C SER A 126 8.13 9.51 -0.80
N ALA A 127 8.86 9.09 -1.83
CA ALA A 127 9.10 7.68 -2.08
C ALA A 127 10.33 7.29 -1.24
N VAL A 128 10.19 6.28 -0.39
CA VAL A 128 11.31 5.73 0.39
C VAL A 128 11.61 4.34 -0.17
N SER A 129 12.81 4.15 -0.72
CA SER A 129 13.30 2.85 -1.16
C SER A 129 13.37 1.88 0.01
N THR A 130 12.99 0.61 -0.18
CA THR A 130 13.19 -0.47 0.80
C THR A 130 14.57 -1.13 0.72
N ASP A 131 15.42 -0.71 -0.21
CA ASP A 131 16.80 -1.19 -0.33
C ASP A 131 17.83 -0.09 0.02
N VAL A 132 18.96 -0.49 0.62
CA VAL A 132 20.07 0.42 0.95
C VAL A 132 20.81 0.84 -0.32
N GLU A 133 20.81 -0.01 -1.35
CA GLU A 133 21.56 0.17 -2.59
C GLU A 133 21.02 1.34 -3.45
N HIS A 134 19.70 1.54 -3.51
CA HIS A 134 19.08 2.59 -4.36
C HIS A 134 18.49 3.76 -3.55
N TRP A 135 18.60 3.73 -2.22
CA TRP A 135 18.12 4.81 -1.34
C TRP A 135 18.75 6.17 -1.69
N ARG A 136 20.07 6.22 -1.94
CA ARG A 136 20.78 7.47 -2.25
C ARG A 136 20.41 8.03 -3.62
N GLU A 137 20.30 7.16 -4.63
CA GLU A 137 19.91 7.58 -5.99
C GLU A 137 18.50 8.17 -6.02
N GLN A 138 17.57 7.61 -5.24
CA GLN A 138 16.24 8.17 -5.10
C GLN A 138 16.27 9.55 -4.45
N VAL A 139 16.99 9.74 -3.34
CA VAL A 139 17.08 11.06 -2.69
C VAL A 139 17.70 12.10 -3.63
N CYS A 140 18.78 11.75 -4.32
CA CYS A 140 19.45 12.64 -5.26
C CYS A 140 18.58 13.07 -6.45
N ARG A 141 17.57 12.28 -6.84
CA ARG A 141 16.61 12.67 -7.90
C ARG A 141 15.63 13.76 -7.48
N PHE A 142 15.37 13.90 -6.17
CA PHE A 142 14.35 14.82 -5.65
C PHE A 142 14.94 16.04 -4.92
N THR A 143 16.25 16.06 -4.66
CA THR A 143 16.94 17.22 -4.08
C THR A 143 17.68 18.02 -5.17
N PRO A 144 17.87 19.34 -5.01
CA PRO A 144 18.85 20.08 -5.81
C PRO A 144 20.24 19.44 -5.68
N SER A 145 21.16 19.76 -6.60
CA SER A 145 22.51 19.17 -6.74
C SER A 145 23.39 19.17 -5.48
N THR A 146 22.94 19.77 -4.39
CA THR A 146 23.49 19.56 -3.05
C THR A 146 22.34 19.23 -2.08
N PRO A 147 22.29 18.00 -1.51
CA PRO A 147 21.27 17.63 -0.55
C PRO A 147 21.39 18.45 0.74
N SER A 148 20.25 18.80 1.34
CA SER A 148 20.21 19.58 2.59
C SER A 148 20.66 18.75 3.80
N ALA A 149 21.11 19.40 4.87
CA ALA A 149 21.51 18.70 6.10
C ALA A 149 20.39 17.83 6.70
N ALA A 150 19.12 18.23 6.53
CA ALA A 150 17.97 17.45 6.96
C ALA A 150 17.76 16.20 6.08
N ALA A 151 18.05 16.29 4.77
CA ALA A 151 18.01 15.14 3.88
C ALA A 151 19.13 14.14 4.23
N LEU A 152 20.35 14.62 4.49
CA LEU A 152 21.50 13.80 4.89
C LEU A 152 21.27 13.05 6.21
N ALA A 153 20.52 13.64 7.15
CA ALA A 153 20.18 13.01 8.43
C ALA A 153 19.16 11.86 8.30
N ALA A 154 18.47 11.74 7.17
CA ALA A 154 17.52 10.67 6.91
C ALA A 154 18.17 9.39 6.33
N PHE A 155 19.49 9.40 6.11
CA PHE A 155 20.23 8.32 5.46
C PHE A 155 20.37 7.12 6.43
N PRO A 156 20.04 5.88 6.00
CA PRO A 156 20.28 4.69 6.80
C PRO A 156 21.79 4.49 7.09
N PRO A 157 22.15 3.82 8.20
CA PRO A 157 23.54 3.48 8.51
C PRO A 157 24.19 2.69 7.37
N GLY A 158 25.35 3.15 6.89
CA GLY A 158 26.09 2.51 5.78
C GLY A 158 25.93 3.19 4.42
N VAL A 159 25.07 4.23 4.31
CA VAL A 159 24.99 5.08 3.12
C VAL A 159 25.94 6.28 3.27
N ASP A 160 26.93 6.41 2.38
CA ASP A 160 27.85 7.54 2.40
C ASP A 160 27.14 8.84 1.95
N GLY A 161 26.78 9.66 2.94
CA GLY A 161 26.09 10.94 2.79
C GLY A 161 26.99 12.16 2.62
N ALA A 162 28.32 12.00 2.60
CA ALA A 162 29.24 13.13 2.42
C ALA A 162 29.50 13.49 0.95
N ALA A 163 29.14 12.61 0.01
CA ALA A 163 29.34 12.82 -1.42
C ALA A 163 28.19 13.66 -2.05
N ALA A 164 28.56 14.60 -2.93
CA ALA A 164 27.59 15.35 -3.73
C ALA A 164 26.82 14.40 -4.68
N CYS A 165 25.53 14.66 -4.89
CA CYS A 165 24.73 13.97 -5.91
C CYS A 165 25.34 14.24 -7.30
N PRO A 166 25.54 13.22 -8.15
CA PRO A 166 26.03 13.41 -9.51
C PRO A 166 25.06 14.20 -10.39
#